data_AF-A0AA90PM58-F1
#
_entry.id   AF-A0AA90PM58-F1
#
_cell.length_a   1.000
_cell.length_b   1.000
_cell.length_c   1.000
_cell.angle_alpha   90.00
_cell.angle_beta   90.00
_cell.angle_gamma   90.00
#
_symmetry.space_group_name_H-M   'P 1'
#
loop_
_entity.id
_entity.type
_entity.pdbx_description
1 polymer ?
#
loop_
_entity_poly.entity_id
_entity_poly.type
_entity_poly.pdbx_seq_one_letter_code
_entity_poly.pdbx_strand_id
1 'polypeptide(L)'
;IKATVHQNQEEHTIEADKMLVAIGRVANVSDIGIDNTDIALAHGCSAVNEYGQTKESHIYAVGDCVGGLQLAHVAAHEGIAAVSHIIGKQVEPVDPLAVPSCVYSFPEAAQVGMTETQAREAGHAVKIGTFPFAMNGKALIHGEAGGFVKLIADKDTS
;
A
#
# COMPACT_ATOMS: atom_id res chain seq x y z
N ILE A 1 3.10 11.99 29.82
CA ILE A 1 2.73 12.79 28.63
C ILE A 1 1.27 13.16 28.75
N LYS A 2 0.91 14.43 28.55
CA LYS A 2 -0.47 14.93 28.46
C LYS A 2 -0.74 15.29 27.01
N ALA A 3 -1.79 14.74 26.43
CA ALA A 3 -2.20 14.99 25.05
C ALA A 3 -3.60 15.57 25.01
N THR A 4 -3.78 16.67 24.28
CA THR A 4 -5.10 17.23 23.99
C THR A 4 -5.62 16.63 22.68
N VAL A 5 -6.78 16.01 22.72
CA VAL A 5 -7.45 15.39 21.57
C VAL A 5 -8.75 16.12 21.30
N HIS A 6 -8.93 16.61 20.08
CA HIS A 6 -10.20 17.17 19.62
C HIS A 6 -10.98 16.07 18.90
N GLN A 7 -12.10 15.64 19.48
CA GLN A 7 -12.98 14.63 18.90
C GLN A 7 -14.41 15.16 18.90
N ASN A 8 -15.10 15.12 17.75
CA ASN A 8 -16.48 15.59 17.61
C ASN A 8 -16.72 17.03 18.12
N GLN A 9 -15.74 17.94 17.90
CA GLN A 9 -15.75 19.33 18.40
C GLN A 9 -15.61 19.48 19.93
N GLU A 10 -15.42 18.39 20.67
CA GLU A 10 -15.10 18.40 22.09
C GLU A 10 -13.59 18.23 22.31
N GLU A 11 -13.09 18.80 23.40
CA GLU A 11 -11.69 18.70 23.80
C GLU A 11 -11.53 17.71 24.96
N HIS A 12 -10.66 16.73 24.80
CA HIS A 12 -10.32 15.74 25.81
C HIS A 12 -8.83 15.78 26.13
N THR A 13 -8.48 15.62 27.41
CA THR A 13 -7.09 15.43 27.83
C THR A 13 -6.84 13.96 28.13
N ILE A 14 -5.81 13.38 27.52
CA ILE A 14 -5.37 12.00 27.76
C ILE A 14 -4.00 12.02 28.44
N GLU A 15 -3.87 11.24 29.50
CA GLU A 15 -2.62 11.05 30.25
C GLU A 15 -2.05 9.65 30.02
N ALA A 16 -0.77 9.57 29.66
CA ALA A 16 -0.07 8.31 29.43
C ALA A 16 1.44 8.44 29.70
N ASP A 17 2.13 7.33 29.97
CA ASP A 17 3.58 7.34 30.17
C ASP A 17 4.35 7.61 28.87
N LYS A 18 3.83 7.14 27.73
CA LYS A 18 4.45 7.23 26.40
C LYS A 18 3.42 7.57 25.32
N MET A 19 3.91 8.12 24.21
CA MET A 19 3.13 8.48 23.03
C MET A 19 3.84 7.96 21.78
N LEU A 20 3.10 7.26 20.93
CA LEU A 20 3.54 6.82 19.60
C LEU A 20 2.84 7.68 18.55
N VAL A 21 3.61 8.31 17.67
CA VAL A 21 3.09 9.07 16.52
C VAL A 21 3.35 8.24 15.26
N ALA A 22 2.27 7.71 14.67
CA ALA A 22 2.33 6.84 13.50
C ALA A 22 1.28 7.25 12.45
N ILE A 23 1.22 8.55 12.13
CA ILE A 23 0.22 9.14 11.23
C ILE A 23 0.54 8.97 9.73
N GLY A 24 1.78 8.58 9.39
CA GLY A 24 2.22 8.44 8.01
C GLY A 24 3.74 8.50 7.87
N ARG A 25 4.19 8.56 6.61
CA ARG A 25 5.60 8.63 6.19
C ARG A 25 5.75 9.72 5.13
N VAL A 26 6.96 10.26 5.01
CA VAL A 26 7.33 11.24 3.98
C VAL A 26 8.55 10.69 3.25
N ALA A 27 8.62 10.92 1.93
CA ALA A 27 9.76 10.51 1.12
C ALA A 27 11.02 11.31 1.50
N ASN A 28 12.16 10.63 1.58
CA ASN A 28 13.45 11.24 1.84
C ASN A 28 14.06 11.75 0.53
N VAL A 29 13.67 12.95 0.10
CA VAL A 29 14.11 13.57 -1.17
C VAL A 29 14.83 14.91 -0.99
N SER A 30 15.04 15.35 0.26
CA SER A 30 15.83 16.54 0.59
C SER A 30 17.30 16.19 0.85
N ASP A 31 18.20 17.17 0.70
CA ASP A 31 19.63 17.07 1.06
C ASP A 31 20.41 15.93 0.38
N ILE A 32 19.90 15.39 -0.72
CA ILE A 32 20.56 14.35 -1.54
C ILE A 32 21.08 14.88 -2.88
N GLY A 33 21.06 16.20 -3.08
CA GLY A 33 21.58 16.86 -4.28
C GLY A 33 20.60 16.89 -5.46
N ILE A 34 19.32 16.57 -5.27
CA ILE A 34 18.27 16.67 -6.31
C ILE A 34 18.21 18.07 -6.92
N ASP A 35 18.45 19.13 -6.13
CA ASP A 35 18.44 20.52 -6.62
C ASP A 35 19.47 20.81 -7.72
N ASN A 36 20.48 19.93 -7.90
CA ASN A 36 21.48 20.01 -8.96
C ASN A 36 21.12 19.18 -10.20
N THR A 37 19.88 18.68 -10.29
CA THR A 37 19.41 17.78 -11.35
C THR A 37 18.09 18.27 -11.94
N ASP A 38 17.68 17.72 -13.08
CA ASP A 38 16.34 17.95 -13.63
C ASP A 38 15.25 17.05 -13.00
N ILE A 39 15.53 16.31 -11.92
CA ILE A 39 14.55 15.41 -11.30
C ILE A 39 13.38 16.23 -10.73
N ALA A 40 12.19 15.98 -11.25
CA ALA A 40 10.97 16.61 -10.77
C ALA A 40 10.45 15.91 -9.50
N LEU A 41 9.80 16.67 -8.63
CA LEU A 41 9.04 16.16 -7.49
C LEU A 41 7.54 16.30 -7.73
N ALA A 42 6.76 15.31 -7.30
CA ALA A 42 5.31 15.33 -7.28
C ALA A 42 4.82 14.90 -5.89
N HIS A 43 4.01 15.73 -5.24
CA HIS A 43 3.48 15.45 -3.88
C HIS A 43 4.57 15.09 -2.85
N GLY A 44 5.75 15.73 -2.96
CA GLY A 44 6.88 15.48 -2.06
C GLY A 44 7.66 14.19 -2.33
N CYS A 45 7.38 13.49 -3.44
CA CYS A 45 8.08 12.27 -3.89
C CYS A 45 8.78 12.52 -5.24
N SER A 46 9.78 11.70 -5.59
CA SER A 46 10.40 11.74 -6.93
C SER A 46 9.39 11.35 -8.00
N ALA A 47 9.20 12.22 -9.00
CA ALA A 47 8.34 11.93 -10.14
C ALA A 47 9.06 10.98 -11.10
N VAL A 48 8.42 9.86 -11.40
CA VAL A 48 8.95 8.79 -12.25
C VAL A 48 7.90 8.28 -13.23
N ASN A 49 8.34 7.61 -14.29
CA ASN A 49 7.47 6.79 -15.13
C ASN A 49 7.18 5.42 -14.48
N GLU A 50 6.45 4.56 -15.20
CA GLU A 50 6.05 3.22 -14.74
C GLU A 50 7.21 2.25 -14.45
N TYR A 51 8.44 2.58 -14.89
CA TYR A 51 9.67 1.80 -14.65
C TYR A 51 10.60 2.45 -13.62
N GLY A 52 10.17 3.51 -12.94
CA GLY A 52 10.99 4.24 -11.98
C GLY A 52 12.00 5.21 -12.61
N GLN A 53 11.94 5.47 -13.91
CA GLN A 53 12.83 6.42 -14.58
C GLN A 53 12.39 7.86 -14.29
N THR A 54 13.33 8.70 -13.88
CA THR A 54 13.09 10.13 -13.66
C THR A 54 13.10 10.92 -14.98
N LYS A 55 12.96 12.25 -14.93
CA LYS A 55 13.15 13.13 -16.09
C LYS A 55 14.57 13.01 -16.68
N GLU A 56 15.56 12.72 -15.84
CA GLU A 56 16.93 12.42 -16.27
C GLU A 56 17.02 10.95 -16.67
N SER A 57 17.27 10.67 -17.95
CA SER A 57 17.15 9.31 -18.51
C SER A 57 18.09 8.27 -17.89
N HIS A 58 19.16 8.73 -17.24
CA HIS A 58 20.18 7.92 -16.58
C HIS A 58 20.00 7.85 -15.05
N ILE A 59 18.94 8.45 -14.50
CA ILE A 59 18.63 8.43 -13.07
C ILE A 59 17.26 7.81 -12.83
N TYR A 60 17.21 6.88 -11.87
CA TYR A 60 16.02 6.13 -11.48
C TYR A 60 15.77 6.29 -9.98
N ALA A 61 14.51 6.23 -9.58
CA ALA A 61 14.05 6.20 -8.20
C ALA A 61 13.01 5.10 -8.03
N VAL A 62 13.03 4.40 -6.91
CA VAL A 62 12.14 3.26 -6.59
C VAL A 62 11.85 3.21 -5.09
N GLY A 63 10.79 2.53 -4.71
CA GLY A 63 10.34 2.36 -3.34
C GLY A 63 9.69 3.62 -2.77
N ASP A 64 9.70 3.75 -1.45
CA ASP A 64 8.96 4.81 -0.75
C ASP A 64 9.26 6.25 -1.23
N CYS A 65 10.42 6.49 -1.86
CA CYS A 65 10.77 7.82 -2.38
C CYS A 65 9.98 8.25 -3.62
N VAL A 66 9.32 7.31 -4.33
CA VAL A 66 8.43 7.60 -5.47
C VAL A 66 6.95 7.65 -5.08
N GLY A 67 6.63 7.42 -3.80
CA GLY A 67 5.25 7.37 -3.31
C GLY A 67 4.60 6.00 -3.56
N GLY A 68 3.32 5.99 -3.92
CA GLY A 68 2.59 4.75 -4.22
C GLY A 68 2.42 3.82 -3.01
N LEU A 69 2.55 2.51 -3.25
CA LEU A 69 2.44 1.47 -2.22
C LEU A 69 3.76 1.32 -1.47
N GLN A 70 3.85 1.90 -0.28
CA GLN A 70 5.04 1.90 0.58
C GLN A 70 5.24 0.57 1.30
N LEU A 71 5.53 -0.48 0.51
CA LEU A 71 5.66 -1.87 0.96
C LEU A 71 7.01 -2.43 0.47
N ALA A 72 7.71 -3.17 1.34
CA ALA A 72 9.05 -3.67 1.03
C ALA A 72 9.12 -4.55 -0.23
N HIS A 73 8.10 -5.39 -0.45
CA HIS A 73 8.06 -6.26 -1.63
C HIS A 73 7.74 -5.48 -2.92
N VAL A 74 7.03 -4.36 -2.83
CA VAL A 74 6.80 -3.43 -3.95
C VAL A 74 8.12 -2.76 -4.33
N ALA A 75 8.81 -2.16 -3.37
CA ALA A 75 10.12 -1.50 -3.59
C ALA A 75 11.15 -2.46 -4.22
N ALA A 76 11.17 -3.73 -3.79
CA ALA A 76 12.04 -4.75 -4.37
C ALA A 76 11.67 -5.05 -5.84
N HIS A 77 10.38 -5.16 -6.15
CA HIS A 77 9.90 -5.43 -7.50
C HIS A 77 10.14 -4.23 -8.44
N GLU A 78 9.89 -3.01 -7.98
CA GLU A 78 10.23 -1.77 -8.68
C GLU A 78 11.73 -1.69 -8.99
N GLY A 79 12.60 -2.08 -8.05
CA GLY A 79 14.05 -2.15 -8.28
C GLY A 79 14.43 -3.12 -9.41
N ILE A 80 13.79 -4.29 -9.46
CA ILE A 80 14.00 -5.27 -10.54
C ILE A 80 13.50 -4.69 -11.88
N ALA A 81 12.34 -4.02 -11.88
CA ALA A 81 11.78 -3.38 -13.06
C ALA A 81 12.69 -2.26 -13.59
N ALA A 82 13.16 -1.38 -12.72
CA ALA A 82 14.07 -0.28 -13.07
C ALA A 82 15.36 -0.81 -13.69
N VAL A 83 16.02 -1.80 -13.06
CA VAL A 83 17.26 -2.39 -13.61
C VAL A 83 17.01 -3.09 -14.94
N SER A 84 15.89 -3.81 -15.08
CA SER A 84 15.53 -4.48 -16.34
C SER A 84 15.31 -3.47 -17.46
N HIS A 85 14.64 -2.36 -17.16
CA HIS A 85 14.43 -1.24 -18.08
C HIS A 85 15.76 -0.56 -18.46
N ILE A 86 16.66 -0.30 -17.50
CA ILE A 86 18.00 0.28 -17.75
C ILE A 86 18.78 -0.53 -18.79
N ILE A 87 18.69 -1.86 -18.76
CA ILE A 87 19.41 -2.75 -19.68
C ILE A 87 18.61 -3.13 -20.93
N GLY A 88 17.47 -2.48 -21.18
CA GLY A 88 16.65 -2.69 -22.37
C GLY A 88 15.94 -4.04 -22.45
N LYS A 89 15.71 -4.72 -21.31
CA LYS A 89 14.87 -5.92 -21.26
C LYS A 89 13.40 -5.52 -21.25
N GLN A 90 12.58 -6.34 -21.89
CA GLN A 90 11.14 -6.26 -21.73
C GLN A 90 10.78 -6.63 -20.29
N VAL A 91 10.07 -5.73 -19.61
CA VAL A 91 9.60 -5.90 -18.24
C VAL A 91 8.23 -5.28 -18.11
N GLU A 92 7.34 -5.95 -17.38
CA GLU A 92 6.03 -5.40 -17.06
C GLU A 92 6.15 -4.47 -15.85
N PRO A 93 5.46 -3.32 -15.85
CA PRO A 93 5.34 -2.48 -14.68
C PRO A 93 4.69 -3.20 -13.50
N VAL A 94 4.86 -2.65 -12.30
CA VAL A 94 4.17 -3.17 -11.11
C VAL A 94 2.67 -2.91 -11.24
N ASP A 95 1.86 -3.97 -11.28
CA ASP A 95 0.40 -3.87 -11.23
C ASP A 95 -0.07 -3.67 -9.76
N PRO A 96 -0.61 -2.49 -9.39
CA PRO A 96 -1.06 -2.23 -8.04
C PRO A 96 -2.18 -3.16 -7.57
N LEU A 97 -2.98 -3.73 -8.49
CA LEU A 97 -4.06 -4.67 -8.15
C LEU A 97 -3.53 -6.05 -7.78
N ALA A 98 -2.32 -6.41 -8.22
CA ALA A 98 -1.66 -7.67 -7.88
C ALA A 98 -0.83 -7.59 -6.59
N VAL A 99 -0.75 -6.41 -5.95
CA VAL A 99 0.04 -6.20 -4.73
C VAL A 99 -0.76 -6.59 -3.48
N PRO A 100 -0.30 -7.57 -2.68
CA PRO A 100 -0.92 -7.87 -1.40
C PRO A 100 -0.57 -6.85 -0.32
N SER A 101 -1.49 -6.59 0.59
CA SER A 101 -1.27 -5.78 1.79
C SER A 101 -1.70 -6.57 3.03
N CYS A 102 -0.88 -6.53 4.08
CA CYS A 102 -1.07 -7.32 5.30
C CYS A 102 -0.87 -6.47 6.57
N VAL A 103 -1.67 -6.75 7.60
CA VAL A 103 -1.52 -6.25 8.98
C VAL A 103 -1.30 -7.46 9.88
N TYR A 104 -0.13 -7.52 10.50
CA TYR A 104 0.34 -8.64 11.33
C TYR A 104 -0.14 -8.53 12.79
N SER A 105 -1.39 -8.15 13.00
CA SER A 105 -2.06 -8.21 14.31
C SER A 105 -2.56 -9.63 14.60
N PHE A 106 -3.21 -9.83 15.75
CA PHE A 106 -3.95 -11.06 16.03
C PHE A 106 -5.43 -10.74 16.30
N PRO A 107 -6.36 -11.14 15.41
CA PRO A 107 -6.15 -11.85 14.14
C PRO A 107 -5.42 -10.99 13.10
N GLU A 108 -4.77 -11.64 12.14
CA GLU A 108 -4.16 -10.96 10.99
C GLU A 108 -5.23 -10.45 10.04
N ALA A 109 -4.90 -9.44 9.23
CA ALA A 109 -5.72 -9.00 8.11
C ALA A 109 -4.87 -8.93 6.84
N ALA A 110 -5.43 -9.38 5.72
CA ALA A 110 -4.78 -9.30 4.42
C ALA A 110 -5.78 -9.02 3.30
N GLN A 111 -5.33 -8.36 2.24
CA GLN A 111 -6.11 -8.10 1.03
C GLN A 111 -5.21 -8.04 -0.20
N VAL A 112 -5.79 -8.28 -1.38
CA VAL A 112 -5.18 -8.06 -2.70
C VAL A 112 -6.32 -7.75 -3.68
N GLY A 113 -6.05 -6.90 -4.68
CA GLY A 113 -7.06 -6.45 -5.64
C GLY A 113 -7.95 -5.33 -5.13
N MET A 114 -9.13 -5.20 -5.73
CA MET A 114 -10.09 -4.14 -5.43
C MET A 114 -10.95 -4.47 -4.20
N THR A 115 -11.23 -3.45 -3.40
CA THR A 115 -12.33 -3.47 -2.44
C THR A 115 -13.68 -3.45 -3.17
N GLU A 116 -14.76 -3.78 -2.45
CA GLU A 116 -16.11 -3.72 -3.03
C GLU A 116 -16.45 -2.30 -3.50
N THR A 117 -16.11 -1.29 -2.71
CA THR A 117 -16.35 0.12 -3.05
C THR A 117 -15.60 0.50 -4.32
N GLN A 118 -14.29 0.21 -4.38
CA GLN A 118 -13.47 0.50 -5.56
C GLN A 118 -14.00 -0.20 -6.81
N ALA A 119 -14.37 -1.49 -6.71
CA ALA A 119 -14.90 -2.24 -7.84
C ALA A 119 -16.23 -1.66 -8.35
N ARG A 120 -17.13 -1.23 -7.45
CA ARG A 120 -18.38 -0.55 -7.82
C ARG A 120 -18.13 0.82 -8.44
N GLU A 121 -17.22 1.61 -7.88
CA GLU A 121 -16.83 2.93 -8.40
C GLU A 121 -16.19 2.84 -9.79
N ALA A 122 -15.44 1.76 -10.06
CA ALA A 122 -14.91 1.44 -11.37
C ALA A 122 -15.97 0.92 -12.38
N GLY A 123 -17.23 0.78 -11.96
CA GLY A 123 -18.35 0.40 -12.83
C GLY A 123 -18.57 -1.10 -12.99
N HIS A 124 -17.89 -1.95 -12.22
CA HIS A 124 -18.08 -3.39 -12.28
C HIS A 124 -19.41 -3.83 -11.67
N ALA A 125 -20.07 -4.79 -12.34
CA ALA A 125 -21.17 -5.54 -11.73
C ALA A 125 -20.59 -6.55 -10.74
N VAL A 126 -20.53 -6.22 -9.46
CA VAL A 126 -19.88 -7.09 -8.47
C VAL A 126 -20.78 -8.21 -7.92
N LYS A 127 -20.21 -9.41 -7.76
CA LYS A 127 -20.72 -10.54 -6.99
C LYS A 127 -19.81 -10.78 -5.79
N ILE A 128 -20.39 -10.97 -4.61
CA ILE A 128 -19.64 -11.06 -3.35
C ILE A 128 -19.94 -12.39 -2.67
N GLY A 129 -18.88 -13.09 -2.27
CA GLY A 129 -18.95 -14.24 -1.38
C GLY A 129 -18.24 -13.93 -0.06
N THR A 130 -18.79 -14.35 1.07
CA THR A 130 -18.11 -14.24 2.37
C THR A 130 -18.22 -15.57 3.10
N PHE A 131 -17.09 -16.06 3.62
CA PHE A 131 -17.00 -17.31 4.36
C PHE A 131 -16.35 -17.06 5.72
N PRO A 132 -17.07 -17.28 6.84
CA PRO A 132 -16.52 -17.05 8.18
C PRO A 132 -15.57 -18.17 8.61
N PHE A 133 -14.51 -17.84 9.35
CA PHE A 133 -13.58 -18.84 9.90
C PHE A 133 -14.23 -19.75 10.94
N ALA A 134 -15.32 -19.32 11.57
CA ALA A 134 -16.14 -20.16 12.46
C ALA A 134 -16.71 -21.42 11.77
N MET A 135 -16.79 -21.42 10.44
CA MET A 135 -17.23 -22.58 9.64
C MET A 135 -16.05 -23.37 9.03
N ASN A 136 -14.81 -23.03 9.39
CA ASN A 136 -13.60 -23.72 8.95
C ASN A 136 -13.12 -24.69 10.05
N GLY A 137 -13.09 -25.99 9.73
CA GLY A 137 -12.69 -27.02 10.71
C GLY A 137 -11.26 -26.86 11.25
N LYS A 138 -10.33 -26.36 10.44
CA LYS A 138 -8.94 -26.13 10.86
C LYS A 138 -8.84 -24.96 11.85
N ALA A 139 -9.55 -23.86 11.59
CA ALA A 139 -9.66 -22.73 12.51
C ALA A 139 -10.27 -23.14 13.86
N LEU A 140 -11.31 -23.98 13.85
CA LEU A 140 -11.92 -24.52 15.08
C LEU A 140 -10.94 -25.40 15.87
N ILE A 141 -10.20 -26.29 15.19
CA ILE A 141 -9.19 -27.15 15.82
C ILE A 141 -8.09 -26.32 16.51
N HIS A 142 -7.71 -25.19 15.92
CA HIS A 142 -6.70 -24.28 16.49
C HIS A 142 -7.26 -23.27 17.49
N GLY A 143 -8.58 -23.20 17.68
CA GLY A 143 -9.22 -22.20 18.54
C GLY A 143 -9.23 -20.78 17.95
N GLU A 144 -8.99 -20.63 16.64
CA GLU A 144 -8.83 -19.36 15.93
C GLU A 144 -10.03 -19.06 15.01
N ALA A 145 -11.25 -19.15 15.55
CA ALA A 145 -12.49 -19.04 14.77
C ALA A 145 -12.88 -17.62 14.34
N GLY A 146 -12.11 -16.61 14.74
CA GLY A 146 -12.40 -15.19 14.46
C GLY A 146 -12.07 -14.78 13.03
N GLY A 147 -12.92 -13.94 12.44
CA GLY A 147 -12.71 -13.37 11.10
C GLY A 147 -13.42 -14.11 9.96
N PHE A 148 -13.07 -13.75 8.73
CA PHE A 148 -13.70 -14.27 7.52
C PHE A 148 -12.79 -14.07 6.29
N VAL A 149 -13.14 -14.76 5.20
CA VAL A 149 -12.64 -14.47 3.86
C VAL A 149 -13.77 -13.83 3.05
N LYS A 150 -13.52 -12.67 2.44
CA LYS A 150 -14.43 -12.00 1.50
C LYS A 150 -13.83 -12.05 0.11
N LEU A 151 -14.58 -12.57 -0.85
CA LEU A 151 -14.24 -12.62 -2.27
C LEU A 151 -15.16 -11.66 -3.02
N ILE A 152 -14.57 -10.86 -3.91
CA ILE A 152 -15.26 -9.92 -4.79
C ILE A 152 -14.90 -10.34 -6.22
N ALA A 153 -15.91 -10.63 -7.03
CA ALA A 153 -15.75 -11.05 -8.41
C ALA A 153 -16.63 -10.20 -9.33
N ASP A 154 -16.20 -10.04 -10.57
CA ASP A 154 -17.02 -9.45 -11.62
C ASP A 154 -18.06 -10.47 -12.10
N LYS A 155 -19.34 -10.10 -12.04
CA LYS A 155 -20.48 -10.98 -12.31
C LYS A 155 -20.54 -11.43 -13.76
N ASP A 156 -20.02 -10.65 -14.70
CA ASP A 156 -20.17 -10.90 -16.13
C ASP A 156 -19.07 -11.83 -16.66
N THR A 157 -17.95 -11.94 -15.92
CA THR A 157 -16.78 -12.74 -16.29
C THR A 157 -16.49 -13.91 -15.33
N SER A 158 -17.23 -14.04 -14.22
CA SER A 158 -17.09 -15.12 -13.22
C SER A 158 -18.18 -16.19 -13.28
#